data_AF-A0A061ATB6-F1
#
_entry.id   AF-A0A061ATB6-F1
#
_cell.length_a   1.000
_cell.length_b   1.000
_cell.length_c   1.000
_cell.angle_alpha   90.00
_cell.angle_beta   90.00
_cell.angle_gamma   90.00
#
_symmetry.space_group_name_H-M   'P 1'
#
loop_
_entity.id
_entity.type
_entity.pdbx_description
1 polymer ?
#
loop_
_entity_poly.entity_id
_entity_poly.type
_entity_poly.pdbx_seq_one_letter_code
_entity_poly.pdbx_strand_id
1 'polypeptide(L)'
;MSCTSRHRATAVMAHDLSSNSAVSTRPSTPDSAAERLKNSSQDSFAHLNHFDSKSPFADSGNYPHIHYKTKIHPLRFKVRQWLLPYVRAETPILASIQQKLRTPLIDFYFAYTANLASHTFYVLMLPLPIWFGYGNMTRDLVFMLGYGIYFSGFAKDFCCLPRPRSPPLHRITMSGYTAKEYGFPSSHAANATAVSVFMLNVILSNADKFESNWTLAAALITLGLYYNSLIFGRIYCGMHGFSDLAVGSFIGLLCYFIRVWTGPYWDSLILKGSGWYLVASALTNYALIYYHVEPVDDCPCYDDSVAFIGVIIGLEFSQWVYSHSSLNVEGNGMSCIDIPYSFQQLGFVKSLLRVLLGVSCVAIWKEISKPLLFKIIKPFYSLLVSEPDKDATTFNRIRSDTMKKREKLADVPELVKQIGKHEQQETVGPQSAIDERELEELRENQAYFTELDKMQRENVIFTCGVFKSRYDLSIIVRLIVYAGIPFCAVIIFPILTQICGLAVELN
;
A
#
# COMPACT_ATOMS: atom_id res chain seq x y z
N MET A 1 -33.19 -53.01 59.57
CA MET A 1 -31.91 -53.32 60.24
C MET A 1 -31.23 -52.01 60.64
N SER A 2 -30.40 -52.03 61.69
CA SER A 2 -29.65 -50.92 62.36
C SER A 2 -29.35 -49.65 61.55
N CYS A 3 -29.48 -48.42 62.10
CA CYS A 3 -28.59 -47.76 63.10
C CYS A 3 -27.11 -47.68 62.63
N THR A 4 -26.34 -46.58 62.78
CA THR A 4 -26.51 -45.33 63.56
C THR A 4 -25.67 -44.17 63.00
N SER A 5 -26.07 -42.96 63.39
CA SER A 5 -25.42 -41.65 63.31
C SER A 5 -24.13 -41.46 64.16
N ARG A 6 -23.39 -40.37 63.86
CA ARG A 6 -22.55 -39.48 64.74
C ARG A 6 -21.73 -38.54 63.80
N HIS A 7 -21.78 -37.18 63.80
CA HIS A 7 -21.44 -36.18 64.85
C HIS A 7 -20.09 -36.49 65.53
N ARG A 8 -19.07 -35.63 65.65
CA ARG A 8 -18.94 -34.16 65.83
C ARG A 8 -17.50 -33.75 65.37
N ALA A 9 -16.96 -32.53 65.40
CA ALA A 9 -17.39 -31.18 65.83
C ALA A 9 -16.55 -30.11 65.06
N THR A 10 -16.85 -28.82 65.27
CA THR A 10 -16.02 -27.65 64.94
C THR A 10 -15.04 -27.28 66.06
N ALA A 11 -13.94 -26.58 65.72
CA ALA A 11 -13.14 -25.77 66.64
C ALA A 11 -12.57 -24.54 65.91
N VAL A 12 -12.51 -23.40 66.61
CA VAL A 12 -12.18 -22.05 66.10
C VAL A 12 -11.24 -21.37 67.11
N MET A 13 -10.54 -20.31 66.66
CA MET A 13 -9.62 -19.41 67.39
C MET A 13 -8.15 -19.90 67.47
N ALA A 14 -7.10 -19.06 67.49
CA ALA A 14 -6.78 -17.66 67.14
C ALA A 14 -5.67 -17.17 68.11
N HIS A 15 -4.90 -16.13 67.73
CA HIS A 15 -3.89 -15.42 68.55
C HIS A 15 -2.61 -16.23 68.92
N ASP A 16 -1.39 -15.66 68.99
CA ASP A 16 -0.84 -14.38 68.47
C ASP A 16 0.71 -14.35 68.54
N LEU A 17 1.33 -13.23 68.13
CA LEU A 17 2.63 -12.66 68.57
C LEU A 17 3.97 -13.21 68.02
N SER A 18 4.43 -12.50 66.97
CA SER A 18 5.74 -11.81 66.84
C SER A 18 7.09 -12.48 67.22
N SER A 19 8.01 -12.50 66.25
CA SER A 19 9.40 -12.07 66.46
C SER A 19 9.98 -11.43 65.19
N ASN A 20 11.07 -10.65 65.32
CA ASN A 20 11.40 -9.53 64.41
C ASN A 20 12.58 -9.79 63.44
N SER A 21 12.66 -8.92 62.43
CA SER A 21 13.85 -8.47 61.70
C SER A 21 14.67 -9.44 60.83
N ALA A 22 14.63 -9.19 59.51
CA ALA A 22 15.83 -9.05 58.67
C ALA A 22 15.51 -8.21 57.41
N VAL A 23 15.70 -6.89 57.48
CA VAL A 23 15.58 -6.00 56.30
C VAL A 23 16.88 -6.06 55.50
N SER A 24 16.82 -6.61 54.29
CA SER A 24 17.93 -6.60 53.33
C SER A 24 17.71 -5.50 52.29
N THR A 25 18.23 -4.30 52.56
CA THR A 25 18.27 -3.19 51.61
C THR A 25 19.34 -3.44 50.55
N ARG A 26 18.94 -3.98 49.39
CA ARG A 26 19.72 -3.84 48.15
C ARG A 26 19.26 -2.58 47.41
N PRO A 27 20.17 -1.73 46.92
CA PRO A 27 19.78 -0.57 46.11
C PRO A 27 19.21 -1.05 44.78
N SER A 28 17.98 -0.65 44.48
CA SER A 28 17.35 -0.87 43.17
C SER A 28 18.05 -0.03 42.11
N THR A 29 18.55 -0.68 41.04
CA THR A 29 19.02 0.03 39.86
C THR A 29 17.86 0.79 39.20
N PRO A 30 18.12 1.98 38.62
CA PRO A 30 17.05 2.83 38.05
C PRO A 30 16.24 2.12 36.95
N ASP A 31 16.86 1.20 36.20
CA ASP A 31 16.21 0.42 35.14
C ASP A 31 15.05 -0.44 35.67
N SER A 32 15.18 -0.99 36.89
CA SER A 32 14.14 -1.85 37.49
C SER A 32 12.87 -1.08 37.90
N ALA A 33 12.98 0.23 38.14
CA ALA A 33 11.83 1.09 38.40
C ALA A 33 11.14 1.48 37.08
N ALA A 34 11.93 1.77 36.04
CA ALA A 34 11.41 2.05 34.70
C ALA A 34 10.68 0.84 34.10
N GLU A 35 11.23 -0.38 34.21
CA GLU A 35 10.56 -1.61 33.77
C GLU A 35 9.27 -1.89 34.55
N ARG A 36 9.25 -1.68 35.87
CA ARG A 36 8.02 -1.84 36.68
C ARG A 36 6.92 -0.85 36.29
N LEU A 37 7.27 0.42 36.05
CA LEU A 37 6.33 1.42 35.55
C LEU A 37 5.80 1.06 34.16
N LYS A 38 6.67 0.53 33.28
CA LYS A 38 6.31 0.09 31.93
C LYS A 38 5.35 -1.11 31.95
N ASN A 39 5.62 -2.11 32.78
CA ASN A 39 4.75 -3.28 32.91
C ASN A 39 3.42 -2.93 33.60
N SER A 40 3.41 -2.16 34.70
CA SER A 40 2.15 -1.83 35.39
C SER A 40 1.26 -0.87 34.59
N SER A 41 1.84 -0.04 33.72
CA SER A 41 1.06 0.78 32.79
C SER A 41 0.52 -0.04 31.62
N GLN A 42 1.29 -0.98 31.04
CA GLN A 42 0.79 -1.85 29.97
C GLN A 42 -0.41 -2.71 30.41
N ASP A 43 -0.36 -3.32 31.59
CA ASP A 43 -1.46 -4.19 32.08
C ASP A 43 -2.76 -3.40 32.37
N SER A 44 -2.66 -2.18 32.90
CA SER A 44 -3.83 -1.34 33.18
C SER A 44 -4.62 -0.98 31.92
N PHE A 45 -3.92 -0.74 30.80
CA PHE A 45 -4.51 -0.27 29.53
C PHE A 45 -4.74 -1.39 28.49
N ALA A 46 -4.53 -2.65 28.85
CA ALA A 46 -4.75 -3.80 27.96
C ALA A 46 -6.21 -3.90 27.49
N HIS A 47 -7.18 -3.56 28.35
CA HIS A 47 -8.62 -3.65 28.05
C HIS A 47 -9.09 -2.72 26.91
N LEU A 48 -8.43 -1.57 26.71
CA LEU A 48 -8.70 -0.63 25.61
C LEU A 48 -8.04 -1.04 24.28
N ASN A 49 -7.16 -2.04 24.29
CA ASN A 49 -6.49 -2.52 23.08
C ASN A 49 -7.23 -3.68 22.38
N HIS A 50 -8.32 -4.18 22.98
CA HIS A 50 -9.10 -5.31 22.46
C HIS A 50 -10.33 -4.86 21.67
N PHE A 51 -10.09 -4.23 20.52
CA PHE A 51 -11.18 -3.92 19.58
C PHE A 51 -11.49 -5.15 18.72
N ASP A 52 -12.64 -5.76 19.01
CA ASP A 52 -13.13 -6.93 18.27
C ASP A 52 -13.46 -6.58 16.81
N SER A 53 -13.26 -7.55 15.91
CA SER A 53 -13.30 -7.39 14.44
C SER A 53 -14.67 -7.02 13.84
N LYS A 54 -15.70 -6.92 14.69
CA LYS A 54 -17.07 -6.47 14.37
C LYS A 54 -17.40 -5.07 14.89
N SER A 55 -16.42 -4.33 15.42
CA SER A 55 -16.65 -2.97 15.94
C SER A 55 -17.03 -1.98 14.82
N PRO A 56 -17.76 -0.88 15.13
CA PRO A 56 -18.03 0.20 14.17
C PRO A 56 -16.79 0.98 13.72
N PHE A 57 -15.60 0.63 14.23
CA PHE A 57 -14.30 1.25 13.93
C PHE A 57 -13.45 0.40 12.97
N ALA A 58 -14.04 -0.58 12.26
CA ALA A 58 -13.31 -1.55 11.43
C ALA A 58 -12.53 -0.96 10.23
N ASP A 59 -12.69 0.33 9.92
CA ASP A 59 -11.87 1.05 8.94
C ASP A 59 -10.66 1.74 9.62
N SER A 60 -9.50 1.67 8.97
CA SER A 60 -8.30 2.37 9.44
C SER A 60 -8.52 3.87 9.58
N GLY A 61 -8.03 4.44 10.68
CA GLY A 61 -8.12 5.85 11.00
C GLY A 61 -9.32 6.26 11.86
N ASN A 62 -10.31 5.37 12.06
CA ASN A 62 -11.56 5.67 12.78
C ASN A 62 -11.55 5.32 14.28
N TYR A 63 -10.52 4.65 14.81
CA TYR A 63 -10.44 4.33 16.24
C TYR A 63 -10.40 5.59 17.14
N PRO A 64 -10.76 5.49 18.43
CA PRO A 64 -10.75 6.64 19.34
C PRO A 64 -9.37 7.29 19.49
N HIS A 65 -9.35 8.58 19.86
CA HIS A 65 -8.11 9.35 20.08
C HIS A 65 -7.07 8.64 20.97
N ILE A 66 -7.49 7.87 21.99
CA ILE A 66 -6.61 7.12 22.91
C ILE A 66 -5.74 6.10 22.16
N HIS A 67 -6.33 5.33 21.23
CA HIS A 67 -5.64 4.29 20.46
C HIS A 67 -4.49 4.86 19.63
N TYR A 68 -4.67 6.04 19.05
CA TYR A 68 -3.58 6.72 18.35
C TYR A 68 -2.57 7.36 19.31
N LYS A 69 -3.04 8.04 20.36
CA LYS A 69 -2.18 8.75 21.32
C LYS A 69 -1.19 7.81 22.04
N THR A 70 -1.63 6.60 22.37
CA THR A 70 -0.81 5.56 23.01
C THR A 70 0.20 4.89 22.07
N LYS A 71 0.00 4.95 20.74
CA LYS A 71 0.78 4.15 19.79
C LYS A 71 1.76 4.96 18.94
N ILE A 72 1.50 6.24 18.67
CA ILE A 72 2.33 7.07 17.76
C ILE A 72 3.15 8.15 18.47
N HIS A 73 4.30 8.45 17.87
CA HIS A 73 5.21 9.51 18.29
C HIS A 73 4.49 10.89 18.36
N PRO A 74 4.82 11.79 19.32
CA PRO A 74 4.00 12.98 19.57
C PRO A 74 3.98 13.97 18.40
N LEU A 75 5.02 13.98 17.55
CA LEU A 75 5.02 14.76 16.31
C LEU A 75 3.98 14.24 15.29
N ARG A 76 3.86 12.90 15.11
CA ARG A 76 2.82 12.29 14.27
C ARG A 76 1.43 12.59 14.83
N PHE A 77 1.27 12.49 16.15
CA PHE A 77 -0.01 12.79 16.81
C PHE A 77 -0.42 14.26 16.65
N LYS A 78 0.51 15.21 16.78
CA LYS A 78 0.25 16.64 16.50
C LYS A 78 -0.18 16.89 15.06
N VAL A 79 0.50 16.29 14.08
CA VAL A 79 0.13 16.39 12.65
C VAL A 79 -1.26 15.81 12.41
N ARG A 80 -1.57 14.63 12.97
CA ARG A 80 -2.91 14.01 12.92
C ARG A 80 -3.97 14.94 13.52
N GLN A 81 -3.77 15.44 14.74
CA GLN A 81 -4.73 16.33 15.40
C GLN A 81 -4.95 17.65 14.66
N TRP A 82 -3.92 18.18 14.00
CA TRP A 82 -4.04 19.40 13.20
C TRP A 82 -4.83 19.16 11.90
N LEU A 83 -4.61 18.04 11.20
CA LEU A 83 -5.28 17.73 9.93
C LEU A 83 -6.71 17.17 10.08
N LEU A 84 -6.98 16.42 11.15
CA LEU A 84 -8.25 15.70 11.35
C LEU A 84 -9.51 16.59 11.31
N PRO A 85 -9.54 17.81 11.89
CA PRO A 85 -10.70 18.71 11.79
C PRO A 85 -11.02 19.11 10.35
N TYR A 86 -10.01 19.35 9.51
CA TYR A 86 -10.21 19.72 8.11
C TYR A 86 -10.84 18.56 7.31
N VAL A 87 -10.32 17.34 7.46
CA VAL A 87 -10.88 16.13 6.81
C VAL A 87 -12.33 15.87 7.28
N ARG A 88 -12.63 16.06 8.57
CA ARG A 88 -14.00 15.95 9.08
C ARG A 88 -14.92 17.04 8.52
N ALA A 89 -14.46 18.29 8.39
CA ALA A 89 -15.23 19.41 7.85
C ALA A 89 -15.60 19.27 6.36
N GLU A 90 -14.81 18.54 5.57
CA GLU A 90 -15.13 18.26 4.16
C GLU A 90 -16.30 17.27 3.98
N THR A 91 -16.49 16.34 4.93
CA THR A 91 -17.51 15.25 4.86
C THR A 91 -18.93 15.72 4.49
N PRO A 92 -19.54 16.75 5.13
CA PRO A 92 -20.88 17.22 4.76
C PRO A 92 -20.96 17.84 3.35
N ILE A 93 -19.87 18.46 2.86
CA ILE A 93 -19.80 19.04 1.51
C ILE A 93 -19.80 17.91 0.47
N LEU A 94 -18.95 16.91 0.68
CA LEU A 94 -18.86 15.71 -0.16
C LEU A 94 -20.21 14.98 -0.21
N ALA A 95 -20.91 14.88 0.92
CA ALA A 95 -22.23 14.26 1.00
C ALA A 95 -23.29 15.02 0.19
N SER A 96 -23.29 16.36 0.23
CA SER A 96 -24.20 17.18 -0.59
C SER A 96 -23.92 17.01 -2.09
N ILE A 97 -22.66 16.88 -2.48
CA ILE A 97 -22.26 16.59 -3.88
C ILE A 97 -22.77 15.20 -4.29
N GLN A 98 -22.52 14.18 -3.47
CA GLN A 98 -22.91 12.81 -3.77
C GLN A 98 -24.44 12.66 -3.85
N GLN A 99 -25.20 13.24 -2.92
CA GLN A 99 -26.67 13.23 -2.94
C GLN A 99 -27.28 13.86 -4.19
N LYS A 100 -26.62 14.86 -4.80
CA LYS A 100 -27.09 15.53 -6.01
C LYS A 100 -26.73 14.82 -7.32
N LEU A 101 -25.67 14.00 -7.32
CA LEU A 101 -25.08 13.42 -8.53
C LEU A 101 -25.20 11.90 -8.63
N ARG A 102 -25.61 11.20 -7.56
CA ARG A 102 -25.78 9.73 -7.60
C ARG A 102 -26.89 9.31 -8.57
N THR A 103 -26.50 8.47 -9.53
CA THR A 103 -27.42 7.71 -10.38
C THR A 103 -26.76 6.36 -10.70
N PRO A 104 -27.52 5.27 -10.93
CA PRO A 104 -26.92 3.94 -11.13
C PRO A 104 -25.89 3.85 -12.26
N LEU A 105 -26.08 4.62 -13.33
CA LEU A 105 -25.16 4.66 -14.47
C LEU A 105 -23.84 5.37 -14.13
N ILE A 106 -23.90 6.46 -13.36
CA ILE A 106 -22.72 7.22 -12.96
C ILE A 106 -21.98 6.49 -11.81
N ASP A 107 -22.71 5.81 -10.92
CA ASP A 107 -22.16 4.87 -9.93
C ASP A 107 -21.36 3.75 -10.62
N PHE A 108 -21.91 3.13 -11.67
CA PHE A 108 -21.21 2.13 -12.47
C PHE A 108 -19.94 2.72 -13.12
N TYR A 109 -20.06 3.90 -13.75
CA TYR A 109 -18.93 4.56 -14.42
C TYR A 109 -17.75 4.85 -13.48
N PHE A 110 -18.00 5.45 -12.32
CA PHE A 110 -16.91 5.75 -11.37
C PHE A 110 -16.40 4.52 -10.63
N ALA A 111 -17.24 3.50 -10.38
CA ALA A 111 -16.80 2.21 -9.86
C ALA A 111 -15.84 1.48 -10.82
N TYR A 112 -16.07 1.54 -12.13
CA TYR A 112 -15.22 0.91 -13.13
C TYR A 112 -13.95 1.71 -13.44
N THR A 113 -14.07 3.02 -13.69
CA THR A 113 -12.89 3.88 -13.90
C THR A 113 -11.97 3.89 -12.67
N ALA A 114 -12.51 3.65 -11.47
CA ALA A 114 -11.70 3.50 -10.27
C ALA A 114 -10.67 2.36 -10.34
N ASN A 115 -10.91 1.32 -11.14
CA ASN A 115 -10.00 0.19 -11.31
C ASN A 115 -8.78 0.52 -12.20
N LEU A 116 -8.78 1.64 -12.94
CA LEU A 116 -7.65 2.09 -13.78
C LEU A 116 -6.42 2.54 -12.96
N ALA A 117 -6.52 2.55 -11.64
CA ALA A 117 -5.41 2.75 -10.71
C ALA A 117 -5.35 1.63 -9.65
N SER A 118 -5.85 0.44 -10.00
CA SER A 118 -5.74 -0.77 -9.18
C SER A 118 -4.42 -1.51 -9.42
N HIS A 119 -4.01 -2.31 -8.45
CA HIS A 119 -2.86 -3.21 -8.56
C HIS A 119 -2.92 -4.12 -9.80
N THR A 120 -4.08 -4.71 -10.10
CA THR A 120 -4.27 -5.60 -11.25
C THR A 120 -4.11 -4.84 -12.58
N PHE A 121 -4.61 -3.60 -12.65
CA PHE A 121 -4.38 -2.75 -13.82
C PHE A 121 -2.88 -2.49 -14.03
N TYR A 122 -2.13 -2.18 -12.97
CA TYR A 122 -0.69 -1.92 -13.09
C TYR A 122 0.09 -3.16 -13.58
N VAL A 123 -0.19 -4.36 -13.04
CA VAL A 123 0.47 -5.61 -13.46
C VAL A 123 0.22 -5.93 -14.94
N LEU A 124 -0.96 -5.60 -15.47
CA LEU A 124 -1.33 -5.92 -16.85
C LEU A 124 -0.97 -4.83 -17.88
N MET A 125 -1.06 -3.56 -17.49
CA MET A 125 -0.99 -2.44 -18.43
C MET A 125 0.36 -1.73 -18.45
N LEU A 126 1.13 -1.74 -17.35
CA LEU A 126 2.48 -1.15 -17.35
C LEU A 126 3.48 -1.85 -18.27
N PRO A 127 3.41 -3.18 -18.50
CA PRO A 127 4.26 -3.84 -19.50
C PRO A 127 3.93 -3.53 -20.97
N LEU A 128 2.75 -2.98 -21.27
CA LEU A 128 2.31 -2.78 -22.67
C LEU A 128 3.26 -1.90 -23.49
N PRO A 129 3.76 -0.74 -23.01
CA PRO A 129 4.53 0.15 -23.89
C PRO A 129 5.87 -0.46 -24.32
N ILE A 130 6.58 -1.17 -23.43
CA ILE A 130 7.85 -1.84 -23.78
C ILE A 130 7.62 -2.98 -24.78
N TRP A 131 6.48 -3.69 -24.70
CA TRP A 131 6.10 -4.67 -25.72
C TRP A 131 5.83 -4.05 -27.11
N PHE A 132 5.56 -2.75 -27.17
CA PHE A 132 5.38 -1.96 -28.39
C PHE A 132 6.59 -1.07 -28.74
N GLY A 133 7.76 -1.31 -28.13
CA GLY A 133 9.00 -0.58 -28.44
C GLY A 133 9.16 0.76 -27.71
N TYR A 134 8.37 1.02 -26.67
CA TYR A 134 8.49 2.20 -25.80
C TYR A 134 9.06 1.82 -24.43
N GLY A 135 10.32 1.35 -24.42
CA GLY A 135 11.04 0.93 -23.22
C GLY A 135 11.34 2.10 -22.28
N ASN A 136 11.79 3.23 -22.83
CA ASN A 136 12.00 4.48 -22.07
C ASN A 136 10.70 4.92 -21.36
N MET A 137 9.57 4.97 -22.10
CA MET A 137 8.28 5.37 -21.54
C MET A 137 7.79 4.41 -20.43
N THR A 138 8.02 3.12 -20.59
CA THR A 138 7.71 2.12 -19.55
C THR A 138 8.51 2.38 -18.28
N ARG A 139 9.80 2.68 -18.43
CA ARG A 139 10.69 3.04 -17.33
C ARG A 139 10.17 4.27 -16.60
N ASP A 140 9.91 5.37 -17.31
CA ASP A 140 9.36 6.60 -16.74
C ASP A 140 8.07 6.35 -15.94
N LEU A 141 7.11 5.63 -16.52
CA LEU A 141 5.83 5.30 -15.88
C LEU A 141 6.02 4.48 -14.60
N VAL A 142 6.86 3.44 -14.62
CA VAL A 142 7.13 2.60 -13.44
C VAL A 142 7.78 3.41 -12.31
N PHE A 143 8.76 4.28 -12.63
CA PHE A 143 9.40 5.13 -11.62
C PHE A 143 8.44 6.13 -10.98
N MET A 144 7.66 6.85 -11.79
CA MET A 144 6.71 7.85 -11.27
C MET A 144 5.59 7.21 -10.44
N LEU A 145 5.02 6.09 -10.91
CA LEU A 145 3.96 5.38 -10.19
C LEU A 145 4.47 4.69 -8.93
N GLY A 146 5.64 4.04 -9.01
CA GLY A 146 6.20 3.32 -7.87
C GLY A 146 6.59 4.23 -6.72
N TYR A 147 7.31 5.33 -7.01
CA TYR A 147 7.60 6.31 -5.98
C TYR A 147 6.36 7.13 -5.56
N GLY A 148 5.41 7.39 -6.47
CA GLY A 148 4.12 8.02 -6.11
C GLY A 148 3.31 7.20 -5.10
N ILE A 149 3.26 5.87 -5.29
CA ILE A 149 2.64 4.93 -4.33
C ILE A 149 3.45 4.86 -3.04
N TYR A 150 4.78 4.75 -3.11
CA TYR A 150 5.63 4.72 -1.91
C TYR A 150 5.45 5.98 -1.05
N PHE A 151 5.56 7.18 -1.62
CA PHE A 151 5.45 8.44 -0.86
C PHE A 151 4.03 8.69 -0.35
N SER A 152 2.99 8.36 -1.12
CA SER A 152 1.61 8.48 -0.65
C SER A 152 1.25 7.43 0.41
N GLY A 153 1.76 6.20 0.29
CA GLY A 153 1.63 5.13 1.30
C GLY A 153 2.36 5.45 2.60
N PHE A 154 3.59 5.99 2.50
CA PHE A 154 4.34 6.51 3.64
C PHE A 154 3.58 7.63 4.35
N ALA A 155 3.03 8.60 3.60
CA ALA A 155 2.25 9.69 4.16
C ALA A 155 0.93 9.23 4.81
N LYS A 156 0.24 8.26 4.20
CA LYS A 156 -0.93 7.57 4.77
C LYS A 156 -0.62 6.97 6.13
N ASP A 157 0.42 6.13 6.20
CA ASP A 157 0.82 5.45 7.43
C ASP A 157 1.38 6.43 8.47
N PHE A 158 2.00 7.54 8.04
CA PHE A 158 2.46 8.61 8.93
C PHE A 158 1.32 9.36 9.62
N CYS A 159 0.30 9.79 8.86
CA CYS A 159 -0.82 10.60 9.33
C CYS A 159 -1.97 9.78 9.96
N CYS A 160 -2.13 8.52 9.52
CA CYS A 160 -3.17 7.58 9.92
C CYS A 160 -4.62 8.08 9.73
N LEU A 161 -4.86 9.11 8.90
CA LEU A 161 -6.14 9.82 8.86
C LEU A 161 -7.27 8.97 8.24
N PRO A 162 -8.50 9.04 8.81
CA PRO A 162 -9.64 8.30 8.28
C PRO A 162 -10.05 8.80 6.89
N ARG A 163 -10.73 7.94 6.14
CA ARG A 163 -11.54 8.36 4.98
C ARG A 163 -12.73 9.22 5.42
N PRO A 164 -13.35 9.99 4.51
CA PRO A 164 -14.66 10.59 4.75
C PRO A 164 -15.65 9.59 5.35
N ARG A 165 -16.47 10.06 6.31
CA ARG A 165 -17.35 9.17 7.06
C ARG A 165 -18.59 8.78 6.26
N SER A 166 -19.01 7.53 6.47
CA SER A 166 -20.13 6.88 5.82
C SER A 166 -20.99 6.23 6.89
N PRO A 167 -22.17 6.79 7.23
CA PRO A 167 -22.91 7.90 6.62
C PRO A 167 -22.30 9.29 6.92
N PRO A 168 -22.80 10.38 6.29
CA PRO A 168 -23.85 10.45 5.26
C PRO A 168 -23.43 10.04 3.86
N LEU A 169 -22.12 9.87 3.59
CA LEU A 169 -21.66 9.34 2.31
C LEU A 169 -22.01 7.85 2.20
N HIS A 170 -22.25 7.38 0.98
CA HIS A 170 -22.19 5.97 0.60
C HIS A 170 -20.82 5.71 -0.02
N ARG A 171 -20.09 4.70 0.46
CA ARG A 171 -18.84 4.30 -0.19
C ARG A 171 -19.15 3.38 -1.37
N ILE A 172 -18.73 3.79 -2.56
CA ILE A 172 -18.89 3.02 -3.79
C ILE A 172 -17.53 2.40 -4.11
N THR A 173 -17.41 1.08 -3.93
CA THR A 173 -16.18 0.34 -4.26
C THR A 173 -16.50 -1.07 -4.76
N MET A 174 -15.78 -1.49 -5.80
CA MET A 174 -15.76 -2.90 -6.26
C MET A 174 -14.80 -3.75 -5.39
N SER A 175 -14.03 -3.12 -4.50
CA SER A 175 -13.04 -3.78 -3.64
C SER A 175 -13.16 -3.31 -2.19
N GLY A 176 -13.64 -4.19 -1.31
CA GLY A 176 -13.68 -3.95 0.14
C GLY A 176 -12.29 -3.84 0.79
N TYR A 177 -11.21 -4.11 0.05
CA TYR A 177 -9.83 -3.87 0.48
C TYR A 177 -9.50 -2.38 0.52
N THR A 178 -9.92 -1.63 -0.51
CA THR A 178 -9.68 -0.19 -0.63
C THR A 178 -10.46 0.61 0.43
N ALA A 179 -11.53 0.06 1.01
CA ALA A 179 -12.20 0.67 2.16
C ALA A 179 -11.31 0.72 3.43
N LYS A 180 -10.34 -0.20 3.56
CA LYS A 180 -9.50 -0.37 4.76
C LYS A 180 -8.22 0.48 4.80
N GLU A 181 -7.84 1.16 3.72
CA GLU A 181 -6.69 2.07 3.76
C GLU A 181 -7.06 3.45 4.34
N TYR A 182 -6.05 4.12 4.91
CA TYR A 182 -6.15 5.52 5.32
C TYR A 182 -6.54 6.44 4.15
N GLY A 183 -7.29 7.51 4.43
CA GLY A 183 -7.83 8.42 3.41
C GLY A 183 -6.79 9.40 2.86
N PHE A 184 -6.02 10.04 3.74
CA PHE A 184 -5.11 11.11 3.37
C PHE A 184 -3.65 10.61 3.27
N PRO A 185 -2.89 10.94 2.20
CA PRO A 185 -3.32 11.53 0.93
C PRO A 185 -3.79 10.48 -0.09
N SER A 186 -4.43 10.91 -1.19
CA SER A 186 -4.93 10.01 -2.23
C SER A 186 -3.81 9.53 -3.17
N SER A 187 -3.40 8.26 -3.04
CA SER A 187 -2.47 7.59 -3.97
C SER A 187 -3.01 7.54 -5.41
N HIS A 188 -4.34 7.46 -5.57
CA HIS A 188 -4.98 7.50 -6.87
C HIS A 188 -4.81 8.87 -7.54
N ALA A 189 -4.87 9.97 -6.77
CA ALA A 189 -4.58 11.30 -7.29
C ALA A 189 -3.10 11.49 -7.62
N ALA A 190 -2.18 11.00 -6.78
CA ALA A 190 -0.76 11.03 -7.08
C ALA A 190 -0.44 10.36 -8.44
N ASN A 191 -0.97 9.15 -8.63
CA ASN A 191 -0.74 8.39 -9.86
C ASN A 191 -1.43 9.00 -11.09
N ALA A 192 -2.71 9.41 -10.95
CA ALA A 192 -3.44 10.06 -12.03
C ALA A 192 -2.74 11.35 -12.48
N THR A 193 -2.28 12.17 -11.54
CA THR A 193 -1.60 13.44 -11.83
C THR A 193 -0.22 13.20 -12.47
N ALA A 194 0.61 12.31 -11.91
CA ALA A 194 1.93 12.02 -12.46
C ALA A 194 1.86 11.48 -13.89
N VAL A 195 1.01 10.48 -14.14
CA VAL A 195 0.80 9.90 -15.48
C VAL A 195 0.19 10.93 -16.42
N SER A 196 -0.80 11.71 -15.99
CA SER A 196 -1.47 12.65 -16.90
C SER A 196 -0.57 13.79 -17.33
N VAL A 197 0.23 14.35 -16.42
CA VAL A 197 1.19 15.42 -16.74
C VAL A 197 2.34 14.88 -17.62
N PHE A 198 2.81 13.66 -17.36
CA PHE A 198 3.78 13.00 -18.23
C PHE A 198 3.23 12.76 -19.65
N MET A 199 2.05 12.16 -19.78
CA MET A 199 1.43 11.91 -21.08
C MET A 199 1.09 13.20 -21.81
N LEU A 200 0.71 14.27 -21.10
CA LEU A 200 0.53 15.61 -21.68
C LEU A 200 1.85 16.13 -22.29
N ASN A 201 2.96 16.01 -21.57
CA ASN A 201 4.27 16.40 -22.08
C ASN A 201 4.68 15.55 -23.29
N VAL A 202 4.49 14.23 -23.25
CA VAL A 202 4.76 13.33 -24.39
C VAL A 202 3.92 13.70 -25.62
N ILE A 203 2.62 13.98 -25.45
CA ILE A 203 1.72 14.37 -26.55
C ILE A 203 2.15 15.72 -27.14
N LEU A 204 2.39 16.74 -26.30
CA LEU A 204 2.75 18.09 -26.77
C LEU A 204 4.14 18.13 -27.42
N SER A 205 5.12 17.43 -26.84
CA SER A 205 6.48 17.31 -27.40
C SER A 205 6.54 16.53 -28.72
N ASN A 206 5.47 15.84 -29.10
CA ASN A 206 5.35 15.11 -30.36
C ASN A 206 4.15 15.60 -31.20
N ALA A 207 3.62 16.80 -30.94
CA ALA A 207 2.43 17.34 -31.62
C ALA A 207 2.59 17.33 -33.16
N ASP A 208 3.77 17.68 -33.66
CA ASP A 208 4.09 17.72 -35.09
C ASP A 208 4.15 16.33 -35.77
N LYS A 209 4.14 15.24 -34.99
CA LYS A 209 4.16 13.85 -35.49
C LYS A 209 2.77 13.23 -35.61
N PHE A 210 1.72 13.91 -35.18
CA PHE A 210 0.34 13.44 -35.34
C PHE A 210 -0.13 13.64 -36.79
N GLU A 211 -0.77 12.63 -37.38
CA GLU A 211 -1.26 12.68 -38.76
C GLU A 211 -2.30 13.78 -39.00
N SER A 212 -3.00 14.21 -37.95
CA SER A 212 -4.02 15.27 -38.02
C SER A 212 -4.25 15.96 -36.68
N ASN A 213 -4.57 17.26 -36.72
CA ASN A 213 -5.04 18.02 -35.56
C ASN A 213 -6.23 17.35 -34.83
N TRP A 214 -7.07 16.59 -35.55
CA TRP A 214 -8.15 15.80 -34.93
C TRP A 214 -7.64 14.66 -34.05
N THR A 215 -6.56 13.98 -34.46
CA THR A 215 -5.95 12.90 -33.67
C THR A 215 -5.26 13.46 -32.42
N LEU A 216 -4.59 14.61 -32.52
CA LEU A 216 -4.05 15.36 -31.38
C LEU A 216 -5.15 15.81 -30.42
N ALA A 217 -6.23 16.41 -30.93
CA ALA A 217 -7.38 16.83 -30.13
C ALA A 217 -8.05 15.63 -29.41
N ALA A 218 -8.24 14.51 -30.10
CA ALA A 218 -8.78 13.28 -29.51
C ALA A 218 -7.89 12.72 -28.40
N ALA A 219 -6.55 12.75 -28.56
CA ALA A 219 -5.61 12.34 -27.53
C ALA A 219 -5.69 13.24 -26.28
N LEU A 220 -5.74 14.57 -26.47
CA LEU A 220 -5.87 15.54 -25.38
C LEU A 220 -7.21 15.42 -24.65
N ILE A 221 -8.32 15.25 -25.38
CA ILE A 221 -9.65 15.01 -24.79
C ILE A 221 -9.66 13.70 -23.99
N THR A 222 -9.13 12.61 -24.56
CA THR A 222 -9.05 11.31 -23.87
C THR A 222 -8.23 11.40 -22.58
N LEU A 223 -7.11 12.12 -22.61
CA LEU A 223 -6.29 12.36 -21.42
C LEU A 223 -7.02 13.20 -20.36
N GLY A 224 -7.73 14.25 -20.79
CA GLY A 224 -8.58 15.05 -19.93
C GLY A 224 -9.70 14.24 -19.28
N LEU A 225 -10.37 13.36 -20.04
CA LEU A 225 -11.39 12.45 -19.53
C LEU A 225 -10.79 11.45 -18.52
N TYR A 226 -9.65 10.84 -18.82
CA TYR A 226 -8.94 9.94 -17.89
C TYR A 226 -8.63 10.62 -16.55
N TYR A 227 -8.00 11.80 -16.60
CA TYR A 227 -7.62 12.55 -15.40
C TYR A 227 -8.83 12.95 -14.55
N ASN A 228 -9.82 13.61 -15.17
CA ASN A 228 -11.01 14.06 -14.47
C ASN A 228 -11.80 12.88 -13.89
N SER A 229 -11.89 11.75 -14.59
CA SER A 229 -12.62 10.58 -14.11
C SER A 229 -11.97 9.96 -12.87
N LEU A 230 -10.65 9.87 -12.83
CA LEU A 230 -9.93 9.35 -11.67
C LEU A 230 -10.00 10.28 -10.46
N ILE A 231 -9.82 11.59 -10.65
CA ILE A 231 -9.84 12.58 -9.56
C ILE A 231 -11.25 12.78 -9.03
N PHE A 232 -12.21 13.13 -9.89
CA PHE A 232 -13.59 13.36 -9.49
C PHE A 232 -14.27 12.07 -8.98
N GLY A 233 -13.94 10.92 -9.57
CA GLY A 233 -14.42 9.61 -9.11
C GLY A 233 -14.08 9.32 -7.64
N ARG A 234 -12.98 9.86 -7.09
CA ARG A 234 -12.67 9.67 -5.66
C ARG A 234 -13.61 10.43 -4.72
N ILE A 235 -14.03 11.64 -5.09
CA ILE A 235 -15.05 12.42 -4.39
C ILE A 235 -16.40 11.72 -4.55
N TYR A 236 -16.76 11.38 -5.80
CA TYR A 236 -18.03 10.77 -6.14
C TYR A 236 -18.28 9.46 -5.39
N CYS A 237 -17.29 8.57 -5.33
CA CYS A 237 -17.37 7.30 -4.62
C CYS A 237 -17.33 7.43 -3.09
N GLY A 238 -17.24 8.65 -2.53
CA GLY A 238 -17.18 8.89 -1.09
C GLY A 238 -15.88 8.42 -0.43
N MET A 239 -14.81 8.26 -1.21
CA MET A 239 -13.58 7.62 -0.76
C MET A 239 -12.52 8.61 -0.27
N HIS A 240 -12.46 9.82 -0.83
CA HIS A 240 -11.49 10.84 -0.45
C HIS A 240 -12.09 12.25 -0.41
N GLY A 241 -11.47 13.10 0.41
CA GLY A 241 -11.74 14.53 0.48
C GLY A 241 -10.93 15.38 -0.51
N PHE A 242 -11.17 16.69 -0.51
CA PHE A 242 -10.44 17.66 -1.33
C PHE A 242 -8.98 17.77 -0.89
N SER A 243 -8.71 17.79 0.42
CA SER A 243 -7.35 17.80 0.97
C SER A 243 -6.54 16.58 0.55
N ASP A 244 -7.15 15.38 0.54
CA ASP A 244 -6.52 14.14 0.10
C ASP A 244 -6.07 14.22 -1.37
N LEU A 245 -6.91 14.82 -2.22
CA LEU A 245 -6.67 14.97 -3.66
C LEU A 245 -5.63 16.05 -3.97
N ALA A 246 -5.66 17.17 -3.24
CA ALA A 246 -4.67 18.24 -3.39
C ALA A 246 -3.26 17.75 -3.04
N VAL A 247 -3.09 17.12 -1.88
CA VAL A 247 -1.79 16.59 -1.44
C VAL A 247 -1.36 15.37 -2.26
N GLY A 248 -2.31 14.49 -2.64
CA GLY A 248 -2.03 13.40 -3.57
C GLY A 248 -1.49 13.92 -4.90
N SER A 249 -2.18 14.87 -5.53
CA SER A 249 -1.76 15.47 -6.80
C SER A 249 -0.40 16.20 -6.69
N PHE A 250 -0.12 16.86 -5.56
CA PHE A 250 1.18 17.46 -5.30
C PHE A 250 2.31 16.41 -5.24
N ILE A 251 2.10 15.27 -4.57
CA ILE A 251 3.05 14.15 -4.57
C ILE A 251 3.27 13.63 -6.00
N GLY A 252 2.19 13.51 -6.80
CA GLY A 252 2.27 13.12 -8.20
C GLY A 252 3.10 14.07 -9.07
N LEU A 253 2.85 15.38 -8.97
CA LEU A 253 3.65 16.41 -9.63
C LEU A 253 5.12 16.36 -9.22
N LEU A 254 5.40 16.19 -7.93
CA LEU A 254 6.77 16.11 -7.42
C LEU A 254 7.50 14.88 -7.99
N CYS A 255 6.85 13.71 -8.05
CA CYS A 255 7.41 12.50 -8.66
C CYS A 255 7.70 12.69 -10.15
N TYR A 256 6.80 13.36 -10.89
CA TYR A 256 6.99 13.72 -12.29
C TYR A 256 8.20 14.66 -12.48
N PHE A 257 8.26 15.78 -11.76
CA PHE A 257 9.36 16.74 -11.90
C PHE A 257 10.72 16.16 -11.51
N ILE A 258 10.77 15.37 -10.42
CA ILE A 258 11.99 14.65 -10.04
C ILE A 258 12.41 13.71 -11.18
N ARG A 259 11.49 12.88 -11.70
CA ARG A 259 11.82 11.92 -12.77
C ARG A 259 12.28 12.61 -14.06
N VAL A 260 11.63 13.69 -14.50
CA VAL A 260 12.04 14.42 -15.71
C VAL A 260 13.41 15.07 -15.53
N TRP A 261 13.70 15.62 -14.35
CA TRP A 261 14.97 16.32 -14.11
C TRP A 261 16.15 15.38 -13.87
N THR A 262 15.97 14.30 -13.10
CA THR A 262 17.05 13.36 -12.75
C THR A 262 17.14 12.15 -13.69
N GLY A 263 16.07 11.85 -14.43
CA GLY A 263 15.92 10.63 -15.23
C GLY A 263 17.03 10.36 -16.22
N PRO A 264 17.41 11.31 -17.11
CA PRO A 264 18.48 11.09 -18.09
C PRO A 264 19.84 10.75 -17.44
N TYR A 265 20.14 11.39 -16.30
CA TYR A 265 21.37 11.10 -15.53
C TYR A 265 21.29 9.72 -14.87
N TRP A 266 20.21 9.44 -14.14
CA TRP A 266 19.98 8.17 -13.46
C TRP A 266 20.01 6.97 -14.42
N ASP A 267 19.38 7.11 -15.58
CA ASP A 267 19.32 6.06 -16.59
C ASP A 267 20.68 5.83 -17.24
N SER A 268 21.47 6.88 -17.46
CA SER A 268 22.85 6.73 -17.94
C SER A 268 23.74 5.99 -16.92
N LEU A 269 23.59 6.29 -15.62
CA LEU A 269 24.33 5.61 -14.54
C LEU A 269 23.98 4.13 -14.45
N ILE A 270 22.69 3.79 -14.56
CA ILE A 270 22.22 2.41 -14.43
C ILE A 270 22.50 1.61 -15.70
N LEU A 271 22.16 2.13 -16.89
CA LEU A 271 22.22 1.37 -18.15
C LEU A 271 23.60 1.33 -18.81
N LYS A 272 24.45 2.34 -18.58
CA LYS A 272 25.79 2.46 -19.18
C LYS A 272 26.93 2.49 -18.16
N GLY A 273 26.63 2.64 -16.87
CA GLY A 273 27.62 2.62 -15.80
C GLY A 273 27.99 1.20 -15.33
N SER A 274 28.89 1.12 -14.35
CA SER A 274 29.25 -0.14 -13.69
C SER A 274 28.03 -0.76 -12.99
N GLY A 275 27.93 -2.09 -13.01
CA GLY A 275 26.89 -2.84 -12.29
C GLY A 275 26.86 -2.58 -10.77
N TRP A 276 27.89 -1.94 -10.20
CA TRP A 276 27.83 -1.45 -8.82
C TRP A 276 26.75 -0.38 -8.60
N TYR A 277 26.43 0.46 -9.59
CA TYR A 277 25.33 1.43 -9.49
C TYR A 277 23.97 0.75 -9.39
N LEU A 278 23.78 -0.37 -10.11
CA LEU A 278 22.58 -1.20 -10.00
C LEU A 278 22.46 -1.82 -8.60
N VAL A 279 23.55 -2.35 -8.04
CA VAL A 279 23.56 -2.88 -6.66
C VAL A 279 23.27 -1.77 -5.63
N ALA A 280 23.89 -0.60 -5.79
CA ALA A 280 23.64 0.55 -4.92
C ALA A 280 22.18 1.02 -4.99
N SER A 281 21.59 1.11 -6.19
CA SER A 281 20.16 1.43 -6.36
C SER A 281 19.26 0.39 -5.70
N ALA A 282 19.54 -0.90 -5.89
CA ALA A 282 18.76 -1.97 -5.27
C ALA A 282 18.81 -1.90 -3.73
N LEU A 283 19.97 -1.61 -3.14
CA LEU A 283 20.13 -1.39 -1.71
C LEU A 283 19.41 -0.13 -1.22
N THR A 284 19.46 0.98 -1.97
CA THR A 284 18.73 2.21 -1.64
C THR A 284 17.22 1.98 -1.67
N ASN A 285 16.72 1.32 -2.71
CA ASN A 285 15.31 0.93 -2.83
C ASN A 285 14.87 -0.02 -1.70
N TYR A 286 15.70 -1.00 -1.34
CA TYR A 286 15.43 -1.86 -0.18
C TYR A 286 15.42 -1.07 1.14
N ALA A 287 16.30 -0.08 1.30
CA ALA A 287 16.31 0.80 2.47
C ALA A 287 15.03 1.65 2.59
N LEU A 288 14.40 2.05 1.48
CA LEU A 288 13.08 2.72 1.51
C LEU A 288 12.02 1.83 2.16
N ILE A 289 11.99 0.52 1.88
CA ILE A 289 11.09 -0.42 2.55
C ILE A 289 11.39 -0.50 4.06
N TYR A 290 12.67 -0.47 4.44
CA TYR A 290 13.09 -0.51 5.84
C TYR A 290 12.67 0.75 6.62
N TYR A 291 12.75 1.93 5.99
CA TYR A 291 12.34 3.21 6.59
C TYR A 291 10.84 3.53 6.45
N HIS A 292 10.05 2.67 5.79
CA HIS A 292 8.62 2.90 5.65
C HIS A 292 7.94 2.91 7.03
N VAL A 293 7.13 3.93 7.27
CA VAL A 293 6.44 4.10 8.56
C VAL A 293 5.57 2.90 8.87
N GLU A 294 5.62 2.46 10.13
CA GLU A 294 4.69 1.49 10.69
C GLU A 294 3.28 2.10 10.88
N PRO A 295 2.25 1.56 10.20
CA PRO A 295 0.86 1.92 10.46
C PRO A 295 0.42 1.45 11.86
N VAL A 296 -0.61 2.11 12.38
CA VAL A 296 -1.21 1.79 13.69
C VAL A 296 -2.31 0.73 13.54
N ASP A 297 -3.00 0.79 12.41
CA ASP A 297 -4.07 -0.12 12.01
C ASP A 297 -3.58 -1.00 10.84
N ASP A 298 -4.38 -1.97 10.40
CA ASP A 298 -4.07 -2.82 9.25
C ASP A 298 -4.19 -2.06 7.90
N CYS A 299 -3.34 -1.04 7.65
CA CYS A 299 -3.27 -0.44 6.31
C CYS A 299 -2.56 -1.39 5.32
N PRO A 300 -3.14 -1.62 4.13
CA PRO A 300 -2.43 -2.26 3.03
C PRO A 300 -1.27 -1.44 2.43
N CYS A 301 -1.14 -0.17 2.79
CA CYS A 301 -0.18 0.82 2.32
C CYS A 301 1.24 0.25 2.12
N TYR A 302 1.80 -0.35 3.18
CA TYR A 302 3.13 -0.96 3.19
C TYR A 302 3.31 -2.10 2.17
N ASP A 303 2.28 -2.93 1.97
CA ASP A 303 2.34 -4.08 1.07
C ASP A 303 2.38 -3.63 -0.41
N ASP A 304 1.73 -2.51 -0.74
CA ASP A 304 1.78 -1.89 -2.07
C ASP A 304 3.12 -1.18 -2.31
N SER A 305 3.69 -0.54 -1.28
CA SER A 305 5.07 -0.02 -1.31
C SER A 305 6.10 -1.12 -1.59
N VAL A 306 6.02 -2.27 -0.90
CA VAL A 306 6.91 -3.43 -1.13
C VAL A 306 6.77 -3.95 -2.57
N ALA A 307 5.54 -4.02 -3.09
CA ALA A 307 5.30 -4.49 -4.46
C ALA A 307 5.96 -3.57 -5.50
N PHE A 308 5.73 -2.26 -5.43
CA PHE A 308 6.28 -1.33 -6.41
C PHE A 308 7.80 -1.15 -6.32
N ILE A 309 8.37 -1.17 -5.11
CA ILE A 309 9.83 -1.17 -4.95
C ILE A 309 10.44 -2.45 -5.54
N GLY A 310 9.78 -3.61 -5.36
CA GLY A 310 10.17 -4.85 -6.05
C GLY A 310 10.16 -4.71 -7.57
N VAL A 311 9.09 -4.12 -8.14
CA VAL A 311 9.01 -3.83 -9.58
C VAL A 311 10.13 -2.87 -10.04
N ILE A 312 10.48 -1.83 -9.27
CA ILE A 312 11.58 -0.92 -9.63
C ILE A 312 12.92 -1.67 -9.68
N ILE A 313 13.27 -2.40 -8.61
CA ILE A 313 14.51 -3.19 -8.54
C ILE A 313 14.58 -4.20 -9.70
N GLY A 314 13.49 -4.92 -9.93
CA GLY A 314 13.38 -5.88 -11.02
C GLY A 314 13.52 -5.26 -12.40
N LEU A 315 12.95 -4.07 -12.62
CA LEU A 315 13.02 -3.37 -13.89
C LEU A 315 14.45 -2.90 -14.18
N GLU A 316 15.12 -2.29 -13.20
CA GLU A 316 16.52 -1.86 -13.39
C GLU A 316 17.44 -3.04 -13.67
N PHE A 317 17.29 -4.14 -12.91
CA PHE A 317 18.06 -5.36 -13.16
C PHE A 317 17.79 -5.92 -14.57
N SER A 318 16.52 -6.01 -14.97
CA SER A 318 16.14 -6.59 -16.26
C SER A 318 16.58 -5.73 -17.43
N GLN A 319 16.50 -4.40 -17.32
CA GLN A 319 16.95 -3.48 -18.36
C GLN A 319 18.48 -3.41 -18.46
N TRP A 320 19.20 -3.51 -17.34
CA TRP A 320 20.66 -3.64 -17.34
C TRP A 320 21.12 -4.96 -17.99
N VAL A 321 20.48 -6.08 -17.63
CA VAL A 321 20.76 -7.38 -18.28
C VAL A 321 20.44 -7.31 -19.78
N TYR A 322 19.32 -6.69 -20.16
CA TYR A 322 18.94 -6.54 -21.57
C TYR A 322 20.00 -5.74 -22.34
N SER A 323 20.39 -4.55 -21.87
CA SER A 323 21.35 -3.66 -22.54
C SER A 323 22.75 -4.27 -22.68
N HIS A 324 23.15 -5.17 -21.77
CA HIS A 324 24.43 -5.88 -21.79
C HIS A 324 24.36 -7.27 -22.46
N SER A 325 23.21 -7.66 -23.00
CA SER A 325 23.02 -8.95 -23.68
C SER A 325 22.97 -8.81 -25.19
N SER A 326 23.09 -9.95 -25.90
CA SER A 326 22.85 -10.02 -27.35
C SER A 326 21.38 -9.80 -27.77
N LEU A 327 20.47 -9.53 -26.82
CA LEU A 327 19.11 -9.08 -27.10
C LEU A 327 19.03 -7.56 -27.32
N ASN A 328 20.06 -6.79 -26.93
CA ASN A 328 20.11 -5.36 -27.16
C ASN A 328 20.19 -5.07 -28.66
N VAL A 329 19.38 -4.11 -29.11
CA VAL A 329 19.30 -3.64 -30.50
C VAL A 329 19.53 -2.12 -30.55
N GLU A 330 20.45 -1.60 -29.74
CA GLU A 330 20.88 -0.19 -29.75
C GLU A 330 21.44 0.16 -31.14
N GLY A 331 20.67 0.94 -31.90
CA GLY A 331 20.90 1.19 -33.32
C GLY A 331 19.59 1.59 -34.01
N ASN A 332 19.63 1.95 -35.30
CA ASN A 332 18.47 2.22 -36.15
C ASN A 332 17.37 3.16 -35.57
N GLY A 333 17.74 4.06 -34.65
CA GLY A 333 16.82 5.01 -34.00
C GLY A 333 16.10 4.49 -32.75
N MET A 334 16.46 3.29 -32.25
CA MET A 334 15.90 2.68 -31.04
C MET A 334 16.80 2.89 -29.81
N SER A 335 16.21 2.92 -28.61
CA SER A 335 16.93 2.94 -27.33
C SER A 335 17.48 1.56 -26.98
N CYS A 336 18.54 1.52 -26.17
CA CYS A 336 19.17 0.30 -25.63
C CYS A 336 18.27 -0.59 -24.74
N ILE A 337 17.00 -0.18 -24.51
CA ILE A 337 16.00 -0.89 -23.72
C ILE A 337 14.65 -1.05 -24.45
N ASP A 338 14.59 -0.70 -25.74
CA ASP A 338 13.39 -0.90 -26.56
C ASP A 338 13.35 -2.31 -27.14
N ILE A 339 12.15 -2.93 -27.13
CA ILE A 339 11.93 -4.23 -27.77
C ILE A 339 11.38 -3.99 -29.19
N PRO A 340 12.04 -4.48 -30.25
CA PRO A 340 11.65 -4.22 -31.64
C PRO A 340 10.15 -4.43 -31.92
N TYR A 341 9.50 -3.39 -32.46
CA TYR A 341 8.08 -3.40 -32.83
C TYR A 341 7.82 -2.55 -34.08
N SER A 342 7.01 -3.05 -34.99
CA SER A 342 6.50 -2.34 -36.17
C SER A 342 5.09 -2.83 -36.47
N PHE A 343 4.13 -1.92 -36.49
CA PHE A 343 2.75 -2.25 -36.86
C PHE A 343 2.64 -2.61 -38.34
N GLN A 344 3.49 -2.04 -39.20
CA GLN A 344 3.53 -2.32 -40.64
C GLN A 344 4.00 -3.75 -40.94
N GLN A 345 5.00 -4.27 -40.22
CA GLN A 345 5.46 -5.65 -40.38
C GLN A 345 4.53 -6.68 -39.72
N LEU A 346 4.04 -6.39 -38.51
CA LEU A 346 3.29 -7.36 -37.70
C LEU A 346 1.79 -7.36 -38.00
N GLY A 347 1.21 -6.21 -38.30
CA GLY A 347 -0.23 -6.01 -38.45
C GLY A 347 -1.02 -6.28 -37.16
N PHE A 348 -2.33 -6.02 -37.22
CA PHE A 348 -3.21 -6.09 -36.04
C PHE A 348 -3.19 -7.45 -35.32
N VAL A 349 -3.25 -8.56 -36.06
CA VAL A 349 -3.38 -9.90 -35.47
C VAL A 349 -2.13 -10.31 -34.68
N LYS A 350 -0.93 -10.14 -35.23
CA LYS A 350 0.30 -10.46 -34.49
C LYS A 350 0.51 -9.50 -33.31
N SER A 351 0.14 -8.22 -33.44
CA SER A 351 0.17 -7.27 -32.32
C SER A 351 -0.75 -7.69 -31.16
N LEU A 352 -1.96 -8.18 -31.45
CA LEU A 352 -2.87 -8.71 -30.43
C LEU A 352 -2.31 -10.00 -29.79
N LEU A 353 -1.79 -10.94 -30.59
CA LEU A 353 -1.14 -12.16 -30.09
C LEU A 353 0.07 -11.84 -29.20
N ARG A 354 0.84 -10.81 -29.55
CA ARG A 354 1.99 -10.32 -28.78
C ARG A 354 1.57 -9.77 -27.41
N VAL A 355 0.46 -9.04 -27.32
CA VAL A 355 -0.13 -8.64 -26.02
C VAL A 355 -0.62 -9.86 -25.22
N LEU A 356 -1.34 -10.77 -25.85
CA LEU A 356 -1.84 -11.98 -25.18
C LEU A 356 -0.69 -12.85 -24.63
N LEU A 357 0.40 -13.00 -25.38
CA LEU A 357 1.60 -13.71 -24.96
C LEU A 357 2.26 -13.05 -23.74
N GLY A 358 2.42 -11.73 -23.76
CA GLY A 358 3.01 -10.97 -22.66
C GLY A 358 2.17 -11.04 -21.37
N VAL A 359 0.86 -10.79 -21.48
CA VAL A 359 -0.10 -10.91 -20.36
C VAL A 359 -0.07 -12.34 -19.80
N SER A 360 -0.09 -13.35 -20.66
CA SER A 360 -0.03 -14.76 -20.22
C SER A 360 1.27 -15.06 -19.46
N CYS A 361 2.41 -14.58 -19.95
CA CYS A 361 3.71 -14.77 -19.30
C CYS A 361 3.75 -14.14 -17.89
N VAL A 362 3.25 -12.90 -17.75
CA VAL A 362 3.20 -12.19 -16.45
C VAL A 362 2.23 -12.87 -15.49
N ALA A 363 1.07 -13.33 -15.97
CA ALA A 363 0.10 -14.07 -15.15
C ALA A 363 0.66 -15.42 -14.67
N ILE A 364 1.27 -16.20 -15.56
CA ILE A 364 1.91 -17.48 -15.22
C ILE A 364 3.01 -17.28 -14.18
N TRP A 365 3.85 -16.25 -14.34
CA TRP A 365 4.87 -15.91 -13.35
C TRP A 365 4.25 -15.59 -11.98
N LYS A 366 3.22 -14.74 -11.93
CA LYS A 366 2.54 -14.35 -10.68
C LYS A 366 2.01 -15.55 -9.90
N GLU A 367 1.40 -16.52 -10.59
CA GLU A 367 0.84 -17.71 -9.94
C GLU A 367 1.89 -18.76 -9.53
N ILE A 368 2.96 -18.96 -10.32
CA ILE A 368 3.99 -19.97 -10.04
C ILE A 368 5.04 -19.47 -9.03
N SER A 369 5.45 -18.21 -9.13
CA SER A 369 6.59 -17.67 -8.37
C SER A 369 6.37 -17.73 -6.86
N LYS A 370 5.19 -17.36 -6.37
CA LYS A 370 4.87 -17.34 -4.94
C LYS A 370 5.01 -18.72 -4.25
N PRO A 371 4.32 -19.80 -4.66
CA PRO A 371 4.47 -21.11 -4.01
C PRO A 371 5.89 -21.69 -4.19
N LEU A 372 6.54 -21.42 -5.33
CA LEU A 372 7.91 -21.86 -5.59
C LEU A 372 8.92 -21.20 -4.63
N LEU A 373 8.86 -19.88 -4.49
CA LEU A 373 9.75 -19.11 -3.60
C LEU A 373 9.51 -19.44 -2.13
N PHE A 374 8.27 -19.67 -1.69
CA PHE A 374 8.02 -20.17 -0.34
C PHE A 374 8.59 -21.58 -0.13
N LYS A 375 8.56 -22.47 -1.12
CA LYS A 375 9.17 -23.81 -1.03
C LYS A 375 10.71 -23.74 -0.96
N ILE A 376 11.32 -22.82 -1.71
CA ILE A 376 12.78 -22.67 -1.78
C ILE A 376 13.35 -21.92 -0.57
N ILE A 377 12.80 -20.75 -0.22
CA ILE A 377 13.43 -19.84 0.76
C ILE A 377 13.11 -20.24 2.21
N LYS A 378 11.92 -20.81 2.48
CA LYS A 378 11.52 -21.22 3.83
C LYS A 378 12.55 -22.10 4.57
N PRO A 379 13.12 -23.18 3.99
CA PRO A 379 14.12 -23.99 4.69
C PRO A 379 15.38 -23.19 5.08
N PHE A 380 15.87 -22.30 4.22
CA PHE A 380 17.01 -21.43 4.54
C PHE A 380 16.67 -20.41 5.63
N TYR A 381 15.47 -19.82 5.59
CA TYR A 381 15.03 -18.88 6.62
C TYR A 381 14.91 -19.54 8.00
N SER A 382 14.38 -20.78 8.07
CA SER A 382 14.34 -21.55 9.33
C SER A 382 15.69 -21.99 9.87
N LEU A 383 16.77 -21.91 9.08
CA LEU A 383 18.15 -22.13 9.54
C LEU A 383 18.81 -20.84 10.06
N LEU A 384 18.27 -19.66 9.69
CA LEU A 384 18.82 -18.35 10.05
C LEU A 384 18.10 -17.70 11.25
N VAL A 385 16.82 -18.04 11.48
CA VAL A 385 15.98 -17.43 12.54
C VAL A 385 15.43 -18.53 13.45
N SER A 386 16.06 -18.70 14.62
CA SER A 386 15.74 -19.79 15.56
C SER A 386 14.48 -19.57 16.40
N GLU A 387 14.07 -18.31 16.61
CA GLU A 387 12.79 -17.98 17.28
C GLU A 387 12.05 -16.89 16.49
N PRO A 388 10.84 -17.17 15.96
CA PRO A 388 10.00 -16.15 15.35
C PRO A 388 9.29 -15.33 16.43
N ASP A 389 9.37 -14.01 16.32
CA ASP A 389 8.69 -13.07 17.21
C ASP A 389 7.16 -13.32 17.24
N LYS A 390 6.61 -13.47 18.44
CA LYS A 390 5.21 -13.86 18.71
C LYS A 390 4.23 -12.72 18.38
N ASP A 391 4.65 -11.47 18.53
CA ASP A 391 3.82 -10.32 18.21
C ASP A 391 3.79 -10.08 16.70
N ALA A 392 4.97 -10.17 16.05
CA ALA A 392 5.09 -10.12 14.60
C ALA A 392 4.28 -11.23 13.92
N THR A 393 4.32 -12.46 14.42
CA THR A 393 3.55 -13.59 13.84
C THR A 393 2.05 -13.43 14.00
N THR A 394 1.56 -12.79 15.08
CA THR A 394 0.13 -12.54 15.28
C THR A 394 -0.40 -11.46 14.32
N PHE A 395 0.31 -10.32 14.21
CA PHE A 395 0.00 -9.28 13.22
C PHE A 395 0.06 -9.85 11.79
N ASN A 396 1.09 -10.64 11.48
CA ASN A 396 1.24 -11.29 10.18
C ASN A 396 0.14 -12.30 9.86
N ARG A 397 -0.48 -12.94 10.86
CA ARG A 397 -1.62 -13.85 10.62
C ARG A 397 -2.83 -13.08 10.10
N ILE A 398 -3.21 -11.98 10.77
CA ILE A 398 -4.31 -11.10 10.38
C ILE A 398 -4.04 -10.46 9.01
N ARG A 399 -2.81 -9.98 8.78
CA ARG A 399 -2.33 -9.50 7.47
C ARG A 399 -2.44 -10.58 6.38
N SER A 400 -2.04 -11.82 6.68
CA SER A 400 -2.03 -12.91 5.70
C SER A 400 -3.43 -13.35 5.26
N ASP A 401 -4.42 -13.35 6.17
CA ASP A 401 -5.79 -13.73 5.83
C ASP A 401 -6.51 -12.60 5.07
N THR A 402 -6.24 -11.34 5.41
CA THR A 402 -6.66 -10.18 4.60
C THR A 402 -6.07 -10.23 3.18
N MET A 403 -4.81 -10.66 3.04
CA MET A 403 -4.12 -10.73 1.75
C MET A 403 -4.51 -11.96 0.92
N LYS A 404 -4.82 -13.12 1.53
CA LYS A 404 -5.46 -14.25 0.81
C LYS A 404 -6.81 -13.85 0.23
N LYS A 405 -7.56 -12.97 0.92
CA LYS A 405 -8.81 -12.40 0.39
C LYS A 405 -8.52 -11.45 -0.78
N ARG A 406 -7.50 -10.60 -0.69
CA ARG A 406 -7.05 -9.71 -1.79
C ARG A 406 -6.64 -10.49 -3.04
N GLU A 407 -5.87 -11.56 -2.90
CA GLU A 407 -5.37 -12.34 -4.04
C GLU A 407 -6.49 -13.05 -4.80
N LYS A 408 -7.46 -13.65 -4.09
CA LYS A 408 -8.67 -14.22 -4.72
C LYS A 408 -9.51 -13.17 -5.46
N LEU A 409 -9.62 -11.95 -4.93
CA LEU A 409 -10.27 -10.83 -5.64
C LEU A 409 -9.47 -10.34 -6.87
N ALA A 410 -8.21 -10.76 -7.04
CA ALA A 410 -7.36 -10.42 -8.18
C ALA A 410 -7.25 -11.55 -9.22
N ASP A 411 -8.02 -12.64 -9.07
CA ASP A 411 -8.09 -13.72 -10.05
C ASP A 411 -8.81 -13.24 -11.31
N VAL A 412 -8.14 -13.33 -12.47
CA VAL A 412 -8.68 -12.90 -13.78
C VAL A 412 -10.03 -13.58 -14.12
N PRO A 413 -10.25 -14.89 -13.83
CA PRO A 413 -11.57 -15.51 -13.98
C PRO A 413 -12.64 -14.90 -13.07
N GLU A 414 -12.28 -14.46 -11.86
CA GLU A 414 -13.22 -13.85 -10.91
C GLU A 414 -13.55 -12.39 -11.30
N LEU A 415 -12.61 -11.67 -11.90
CA LEU A 415 -12.87 -10.37 -12.55
C LEU A 415 -13.94 -10.49 -13.66
N VAL A 416 -13.82 -11.49 -14.54
CA VAL A 416 -14.83 -11.78 -15.58
C VAL A 416 -16.18 -12.18 -14.97
N LYS A 417 -16.16 -12.89 -13.83
CA LYS A 417 -17.38 -13.26 -13.09
C LYS A 417 -18.03 -12.08 -12.37
N GLN A 418 -17.25 -11.10 -11.92
CA GLN A 418 -17.70 -9.83 -11.35
C GLN A 418 -18.24 -8.86 -12.42
N ILE A 419 -17.69 -8.87 -13.64
CA ILE A 419 -18.27 -8.15 -14.78
C ILE A 419 -19.72 -8.60 -15.05
N GLY A 420 -20.04 -9.86 -14.77
CA GLY A 420 -21.41 -10.41 -14.85
C GLY A 420 -22.24 -10.33 -13.55
N LYS A 421 -21.71 -9.84 -12.43
CA LYS A 421 -22.41 -9.79 -11.12
C LYS A 421 -22.39 -8.40 -10.51
N HIS A 422 -23.58 -7.80 -10.40
CA HIS A 422 -23.81 -6.44 -9.96
C HIS A 422 -23.73 -6.23 -8.42
N GLU A 423 -22.86 -6.96 -7.72
CA GLU A 423 -22.72 -6.92 -6.25
C GLU A 423 -21.80 -5.76 -5.80
N GLN A 424 -22.36 -4.54 -5.79
CA GLN A 424 -21.74 -3.38 -5.15
C GLN A 424 -21.78 -3.53 -3.62
N GLN A 425 -20.64 -3.40 -2.93
CA GLN A 425 -20.63 -3.35 -1.45
C GLN A 425 -20.86 -1.93 -0.95
N GLU A 426 -22.12 -1.57 -0.70
CA GLU A 426 -22.45 -0.40 0.11
C GLU A 426 -22.20 -0.71 1.60
N THR A 427 -21.35 0.08 2.25
CA THR A 427 -21.10 0.03 3.71
C THR A 427 -21.61 1.31 4.36
N VAL A 428 -22.41 1.22 5.42
CA VAL A 428 -22.96 2.38 6.16
C VAL A 428 -22.92 2.07 7.67
N GLY A 429 -22.29 2.93 8.47
CA GLY A 429 -22.30 2.86 9.95
C GLY A 429 -23.27 3.86 10.62
N PRO A 430 -23.03 4.26 11.88
CA PRO A 430 -23.65 5.43 12.50
C PRO A 430 -22.62 6.53 12.82
N GLN A 431 -22.77 7.73 12.23
CA GLN A 431 -21.79 8.81 12.40
C GLN A 431 -21.86 9.49 13.78
N SER A 432 -23.04 9.95 14.22
CA SER A 432 -23.19 10.73 15.47
C SER A 432 -22.70 9.92 16.67
N ALA A 433 -23.12 8.66 16.76
CA ALA A 433 -22.72 7.72 17.82
C ALA A 433 -21.22 7.35 17.82
N ILE A 434 -20.41 7.82 16.85
CA ILE A 434 -18.94 7.72 16.88
C ILE A 434 -18.34 9.01 17.45
N ASP A 435 -18.77 10.18 16.95
CA ASP A 435 -18.31 11.47 17.48
C ASP A 435 -18.75 11.71 18.93
N GLU A 436 -19.98 11.32 19.29
CA GLU A 436 -20.51 11.43 20.66
C GLU A 436 -19.69 10.57 21.63
N ARG A 437 -19.43 9.30 21.30
CA ARG A 437 -18.59 8.41 22.12
C ARG A 437 -17.14 8.91 22.24
N GLU A 438 -16.56 9.43 21.16
CA GLU A 438 -15.21 10.01 21.22
C GLU A 438 -15.17 11.25 22.13
N LEU A 439 -16.24 12.05 22.16
CA LEU A 439 -16.38 13.20 23.06
C LEU A 439 -16.64 12.80 24.52
N GLU A 440 -17.43 11.74 24.74
CA GLU A 440 -17.71 11.16 26.06
C GLU A 440 -16.43 10.56 26.65
N GLU A 441 -15.71 9.71 25.91
CA GLU A 441 -14.41 9.16 26.32
C GLU A 441 -13.41 10.26 26.69
N LEU A 442 -13.36 11.36 25.92
CA LEU A 442 -12.53 12.54 26.19
C LEU A 442 -12.87 13.24 27.50
N ARG A 443 -14.16 13.31 27.86
CA ARG A 443 -14.64 13.92 29.11
C ARG A 443 -14.43 13.02 30.31
N GLU A 444 -14.82 11.75 30.21
CA GLU A 444 -14.73 10.78 31.31
C GLU A 444 -13.28 10.52 31.72
N ASN A 445 -12.35 10.47 30.76
CA ASN A 445 -10.96 10.11 30.99
C ASN A 445 -9.99 11.31 31.03
N GLN A 446 -10.47 12.53 31.30
CA GLN A 446 -9.65 13.76 31.19
C GLN A 446 -8.36 13.73 32.06
N ALA A 447 -8.41 13.13 33.26
CA ALA A 447 -7.23 12.93 34.11
C ALA A 447 -6.21 11.97 33.46
N TYR A 448 -6.70 10.85 32.91
CA TYR A 448 -5.89 9.88 32.17
C TYR A 448 -5.24 10.49 30.93
N PHE A 449 -5.95 11.33 30.15
CA PHE A 449 -5.32 12.03 29.02
C PHE A 449 -4.16 12.93 29.44
N THR A 450 -4.27 13.59 30.60
CA THR A 450 -3.25 14.48 31.16
C THR A 450 -2.00 13.69 31.58
N GLU A 451 -2.20 12.50 32.17
CA GLU A 451 -1.12 11.57 32.49
C GLU A 451 -0.47 11.00 31.23
N LEU A 452 -1.26 10.68 30.19
CA LEU A 452 -0.76 10.22 28.90
C LEU A 452 0.06 11.30 28.17
N ASP A 453 -0.32 12.57 28.28
CA ASP A 453 0.51 13.69 27.79
C ASP A 453 1.84 13.79 28.55
N LYS A 454 1.88 13.42 29.84
CA LYS A 454 3.11 13.35 30.61
C LYS A 454 3.98 12.18 30.13
N MET A 455 3.42 10.97 30.03
CA MET A 455 4.13 9.77 29.56
C MET A 455 4.63 9.90 28.11
N GLN A 456 3.89 10.57 27.21
CA GLN A 456 4.35 10.90 25.86
C GLN A 456 5.50 11.92 25.86
N ARG A 457 5.50 12.91 26.77
CA ARG A 457 6.61 13.88 26.93
C ARG A 457 7.87 13.21 27.50
N GLU A 458 7.70 12.17 28.30
CA GLU A 458 8.77 11.37 28.90
C GLU A 458 9.25 10.22 27.98
N ASN A 459 8.71 10.12 26.74
CA ASN A 459 9.06 9.12 25.72
C ASN A 459 8.86 7.64 26.13
N VAL A 460 8.03 7.36 27.14
CA VAL A 460 7.94 6.02 27.77
C VAL A 460 7.10 5.02 26.94
N ILE A 461 6.18 5.50 26.10
CA ILE A 461 5.17 4.68 25.42
C ILE A 461 5.17 4.94 23.90
N PHE A 462 5.97 4.18 23.14
CA PHE A 462 5.84 4.11 21.68
C PHE A 462 5.90 2.67 21.19
N THR A 463 4.81 2.20 20.59
CA THR A 463 4.73 0.86 19.97
C THR A 463 4.92 0.90 18.45
N CYS A 464 4.58 2.01 17.78
CA CYS A 464 4.65 2.14 16.31
C CYS A 464 5.71 3.18 15.91
N GLY A 465 6.84 2.74 15.36
CA GLY A 465 8.01 3.58 15.07
C GLY A 465 8.50 3.52 13.62
N VAL A 466 9.40 4.44 13.25
CA VAL A 466 10.03 4.50 11.90
C VAL A 466 11.22 3.54 11.77
N PHE A 467 11.56 2.81 12.84
CA PHE A 467 12.80 2.03 12.96
C PHE A 467 12.61 0.62 13.58
N LYS A 468 11.39 0.04 13.53
CA LYS A 468 11.20 -1.36 13.93
C LYS A 468 11.56 -2.30 12.80
N SER A 469 12.40 -3.29 13.10
CA SER A 469 12.83 -4.29 12.12
C SER A 469 11.66 -5.18 11.71
N ARG A 470 11.20 -5.06 10.46
CA ARG A 470 10.14 -5.87 9.86
C ARG A 470 10.73 -6.96 8.94
N TYR A 471 11.65 -7.78 9.47
CA TYR A 471 12.27 -8.88 8.72
C TYR A 471 11.39 -10.14 8.71
N ASP A 472 10.36 -10.13 7.86
CA ASP A 472 9.54 -11.30 7.56
C ASP A 472 9.91 -11.90 6.19
N LEU A 473 10.10 -13.23 6.17
CA LEU A 473 10.23 -14.05 4.96
C LEU A 473 9.17 -13.67 3.90
N SER A 474 7.94 -13.35 4.31
CA SER A 474 6.87 -12.97 3.39
C SER A 474 7.17 -11.70 2.57
N ILE A 475 7.93 -10.75 3.13
CA ILE A 475 8.31 -9.49 2.48
C ILE A 475 9.40 -9.76 1.44
N ILE A 476 10.41 -10.56 1.81
CA ILE A 476 11.49 -10.97 0.89
C ILE A 476 10.90 -11.75 -0.30
N VAL A 477 10.02 -12.73 -0.04
CA VAL A 477 9.34 -13.50 -1.10
C VAL A 477 8.54 -12.56 -2.01
N ARG A 478 7.76 -11.62 -1.47
CA ARG A 478 7.00 -10.64 -2.27
C ARG A 478 7.91 -9.78 -3.14
N LEU A 479 8.99 -9.23 -2.58
CA LEU A 479 9.92 -8.39 -3.32
C LEU A 479 10.50 -9.13 -4.54
N ILE A 480 10.85 -10.41 -4.38
CA ILE A 480 11.34 -11.26 -5.48
C ILE A 480 10.22 -11.58 -6.49
N VAL A 481 9.00 -11.89 -6.04
CA VAL A 481 7.83 -12.10 -6.93
C VAL A 481 7.60 -10.88 -7.82
N TYR A 482 7.58 -9.68 -7.23
CA TYR A 482 7.33 -8.44 -7.97
C TYR A 482 8.52 -8.02 -8.85
N ALA A 483 9.75 -8.25 -8.42
CA ALA A 483 10.94 -8.04 -9.25
C ALA A 483 10.99 -8.95 -10.49
N GLY A 484 10.41 -10.14 -10.42
CA GLY A 484 10.30 -11.05 -11.56
C GLY A 484 9.28 -10.64 -12.63
N ILE A 485 8.34 -9.74 -12.33
CA ILE A 485 7.35 -9.26 -13.32
C ILE A 485 8.03 -8.48 -14.46
N PRO A 486 8.87 -7.45 -14.19
CA PRO A 486 9.72 -6.84 -15.21
C PRO A 486 10.64 -7.83 -15.93
N PHE A 487 11.21 -8.80 -15.22
CA PHE A 487 12.09 -9.80 -15.84
C PHE A 487 11.35 -10.62 -16.90
N CYS A 488 10.10 -11.01 -16.62
CA CYS A 488 9.24 -11.64 -17.61
C CYS A 488 8.93 -10.71 -18.79
N ALA A 489 8.62 -9.44 -18.51
CA ALA A 489 8.23 -8.46 -19.53
C ALA A 489 9.40 -7.96 -20.42
N VAL A 490 10.64 -7.99 -19.93
CA VAL A 490 11.83 -7.40 -20.57
C VAL A 490 12.80 -8.47 -21.10
N ILE A 491 13.00 -9.59 -20.40
CA ILE A 491 13.97 -10.63 -20.80
C ILE A 491 13.28 -11.83 -21.43
N ILE A 492 12.24 -12.38 -20.79
CA ILE A 492 11.57 -13.60 -21.29
C ILE A 492 10.72 -13.27 -22.53
N PHE A 493 10.00 -12.16 -22.49
CA PHE A 493 9.13 -11.71 -23.58
C PHE A 493 9.78 -11.61 -24.98
N PRO A 494 10.93 -10.92 -25.20
CA PRO A 494 11.55 -10.87 -26.52
C PRO A 494 11.97 -12.25 -27.04
N ILE A 495 12.47 -13.13 -26.16
CA ILE A 495 12.82 -14.51 -26.50
C ILE A 495 11.57 -15.28 -26.97
N LEU A 496 10.45 -15.16 -26.24
CA LEU A 496 9.19 -15.79 -26.62
C LEU A 496 8.61 -15.21 -27.93
N THR A 497 8.73 -13.90 -28.18
CA THR A 497 8.25 -13.31 -29.45
C THR A 497 9.08 -13.77 -30.64
N GLN A 498 10.39 -13.97 -30.49
CA GLN A 498 11.23 -14.60 -31.51
C GLN A 498 10.79 -16.04 -31.82
N ILE A 499 10.65 -16.88 -30.78
CA ILE A 499 10.23 -18.29 -30.93
C ILE A 499 8.84 -18.41 -31.59
N CYS A 500 7.91 -17.50 -31.26
CA CYS A 500 6.54 -17.52 -31.78
C CYS A 500 6.34 -16.80 -33.13
N GLY A 501 7.40 -16.26 -33.78
CA GLY A 501 7.26 -15.51 -35.04
C GLY A 501 6.51 -14.16 -34.91
N LEU A 502 6.59 -13.56 -33.71
CA LEU A 502 5.99 -12.28 -33.32
C LEU A 502 7.05 -11.17 -33.10
N ALA A 503 8.32 -11.47 -33.38
CA ALA A 503 9.41 -10.51 -33.47
C ALA A 503 9.37 -9.75 -34.81
N VAL A 504 10.04 -8.61 -34.85
CA VAL A 504 10.24 -7.77 -36.04
C VAL A 504 11.55 -8.17 -36.70
N GLU A 505 11.57 -8.19 -38.03
CA GLU A 505 12.79 -8.37 -38.80
C GLU A 505 13.54 -7.03 -38.86
N LEU A 506 14.77 -7.05 -38.35
CA LEU A 506 15.67 -5.90 -38.29
C LEU A 506 16.57 -5.94 -39.52
N ASN A 507 16.39 -4.94 -40.40
CA ASN A 507 17.22 -4.72 -41.58
C ASN A 507 18.41 -3.79 -41.29
#